data_AF-A0A101KMS0-F1
#
_entry.id   AF-A0A101KMS0-F1
#
_cell.length_a   1.000
_cell.length_b   1.000
_cell.length_c   1.000
_cell.angle_alpha   90.00
_cell.angle_beta   90.00
_cell.angle_gamma   90.00
#
_symmetry.space_group_name_H-M   'P 1'
#
loop_
_entity.id
_entity.type
_entity.pdbx_description
1 polymer ?
#
loop_
_entity_poly.entity_id
_entity_poly.type
_entity_poly.pdbx_seq_one_letter_code
_entity_poly.pdbx_strand_id
1 'polypeptide(L)' 'MGLLTLLGIGLAIQIGPEFTSCNIKGNISYYGGERIYHVPGQEYYSETQINLLKGERWFCSEADARAAGWRKARR' A
#
# COMPACT_ATOMS: atom_id res chain seq x y z
N MET A 1 18.84 -29.15 -22.11
CA MET A 1 17.61 -28.32 -22.17
C MET A 1 17.28 -27.91 -20.75
N GLY A 2 17.96 -26.87 -20.27
CA GLY A 2 17.87 -26.40 -18.89
C GLY A 2 16.92 -25.22 -18.78
N LEU A 3 16.19 -25.20 -17.67
CA LEU A 3 15.73 -24.02 -16.96
C LEU A 3 14.74 -23.09 -17.68
N LEU A 4 13.47 -23.50 -17.73
CA LEU A 4 12.32 -22.58 -17.69
C LEU A 4 11.63 -22.71 -16.33
N THR A 5 12.18 -22.07 -15.31
CA THR A 5 11.49 -21.89 -14.04
C THR A 5 11.77 -20.49 -13.50
N LEU A 6 10.69 -19.72 -13.35
CA LEU A 6 10.50 -18.69 -12.31
C LEU A 6 11.05 -17.26 -12.55
N LEU A 7 10.90 -16.69 -13.75
CA LEU A 7 10.91 -15.22 -13.91
C LEU A 7 9.52 -14.57 -13.67
N GLY A 8 8.59 -15.28 -12.99
CA GLY A 8 7.21 -14.85 -12.83
C GLY A 8 6.79 -14.42 -11.42
N ILE A 9 7.71 -14.33 -10.44
CA ILE A 9 7.34 -14.06 -9.03
C ILE A 9 7.89 -12.71 -8.52
N GLY A 10 8.82 -12.07 -9.24
CA GLY A 10 9.44 -10.81 -8.79
C GLY A 10 8.66 -9.53 -9.08
N LEU A 11 7.63 -9.55 -9.94
CA LEU A 11 7.00 -8.34 -10.48
C LEU A 11 5.65 -7.97 -9.83
N ALA A 12 5.13 -8.77 -8.90
CA ALA A 12 3.78 -8.58 -8.35
C ALA A 12 3.73 -7.87 -6.98
N ILE A 13 4.88 -7.51 -6.39
CA ILE A 13 4.93 -7.14 -4.96
C ILE A 13 5.06 -5.64 -4.71
N GLN A 14 5.40 -4.83 -5.72
CA GLN A 14 5.55 -3.38 -5.54
C GLN A 14 4.94 -2.61 -6.70
N ILE A 15 3.61 -2.67 -6.86
CA ILE A 15 2.89 -1.71 -7.72
C ILE A 15 2.90 -0.36 -6.98
N GLY A 16 4.06 0.30 -6.96
CA GLY A 16 4.26 1.57 -6.27
C GLY A 16 3.46 2.72 -6.90
N PRO A 17 3.56 3.94 -6.34
CA PRO A 17 2.90 5.12 -6.89
C PRO A 17 3.31 5.40 -8.35
N GLU A 18 4.49 4.92 -8.76
CA GLU A 18 5.04 5.04 -10.11
C GLU A 18 4.11 4.44 -11.20
N PHE A 19 3.36 3.37 -10.89
CA PHE A 19 2.50 2.67 -11.85
C PHE A 19 1.01 2.95 -11.65
N THR A 20 0.60 3.39 -10.45
CA THR A 20 -0.82 3.56 -10.12
C THR A 20 -1.25 5.03 -10.12
N SER A 21 -0.33 6.00 -10.23
CA SER A 21 -0.56 7.45 -10.05
C SER A 21 -1.11 7.88 -8.68
N CYS A 22 -1.46 6.91 -7.85
CA CYS A 22 -2.07 7.09 -6.54
C CYS A 22 -1.02 6.87 -5.44
N ASN A 23 -0.76 7.92 -4.67
CA ASN A 23 0.34 8.02 -3.73
C ASN A 23 -0.11 8.03 -2.27
N ILE A 24 -1.35 7.69 -1.96
CA ILE A 24 -1.81 7.54 -0.59
C ILE A 24 -1.74 6.07 -0.22
N LYS A 25 -0.93 5.72 0.77
CA LYS A 25 -0.69 4.34 1.19
C LYS A 25 -1.65 3.96 2.30
N GLY A 26 -2.54 3.00 2.06
CA GLY A 26 -3.41 2.42 3.08
C GLY A 26 -2.88 1.09 3.61
N ASN A 27 -2.33 1.06 4.83
CA ASN A 27 -1.97 -0.16 5.56
C ASN A 27 -2.94 -0.55 6.72
N ILE A 28 -2.94 -1.83 7.08
CA ILE A 28 -3.74 -2.38 8.18
C ILE A 28 -2.81 -2.66 9.35
N SER A 29 -3.04 -2.00 10.48
CA SER A 29 -2.23 -2.17 11.69
C SER A 29 -2.24 -3.62 12.16
N TYR A 30 -1.06 -4.21 12.35
CA TYR A 30 -0.91 -5.59 12.77
C TYR A 30 -1.58 -5.87 14.14
N TYR A 31 -1.46 -4.93 15.07
CA TYR A 31 -1.90 -5.12 16.45
C TYR A 31 -3.39 -4.84 16.68
N GLY A 32 -4.07 -4.15 15.76
CA GLY A 32 -5.44 -3.69 15.98
C GLY A 32 -6.36 -3.80 14.77
N GLY A 33 -5.86 -4.24 13.61
CA GLY A 33 -6.64 -4.29 12.38
C GLY A 33 -7.11 -2.92 11.87
N GLU A 34 -6.60 -1.83 12.45
CA GLU A 34 -7.00 -0.48 12.07
C GLU A 34 -6.56 -0.18 10.64
N ARG A 35 -7.49 0.35 9.84
CA ARG A 35 -7.24 0.82 8.48
C ARG A 35 -6.70 2.24 8.52
N ILE A 36 -5.41 2.40 8.25
CA ILE A 36 -4.70 3.67 8.37
C ILE A 36 -4.17 4.06 6.99
N TYR A 37 -4.39 5.31 6.58
CA TYR A 37 -3.80 5.84 5.36
C TYR A 37 -2.74 6.89 5.64
N HIS A 38 -1.67 6.84 4.86
CA HIS A 38 -0.51 7.73 4.91
C HIS A 38 -0.42 8.52 3.60
N VAL A 39 -0.21 9.83 3.71
CA VAL A 39 0.02 10.72 2.57
C VAL A 39 1.51 11.07 2.42
N PRO A 40 1.99 11.44 1.23
CA PRO A 40 3.38 11.87 1.05
C PRO A 40 3.74 13.03 2.00
N GLY A 41 4.93 12.98 2.58
CA GLY A 41 5.42 13.95 3.56
C GLY A 41 5.14 13.62 5.02
N GLN A 42 4.41 12.54 5.31
CA GLN A 42 4.26 12.00 6.66
C GLN A 42 5.52 11.24 7.11
N GLU A 43 5.75 11.21 8.43
CA GLU A 43 6.94 10.64 9.07
C GLU A 43 7.15 9.18 8.64
N TYR A 44 6.08 8.38 8.72
CA TYR A 44 6.13 6.95 8.40
C TYR A 44 5.70 6.62 6.96
N TYR A 45 5.54 7.62 6.09
CA TYR A 45 5.08 7.37 4.72
C TYR A 45 6.03 6.44 3.95
N SER A 46 7.34 6.68 4.04
CA SER A 46 8.35 5.90 3.32
C SER A 46 8.48 4.47 3.86
N GLU A 47 8.36 4.32 5.19
CA GLU A 47 8.44 3.03 5.88
C GLU A 47 7.19 2.17 5.68
N THR A 48 6.05 2.80 5.46
CA THR A 48 4.79 2.09 5.18
C THR A 48 4.90 1.35 3.85
N GLN A 49 4.87 0.02 3.93
CA GLN A 49 4.78 -0.87 2.78
C GLN A 49 3.36 -1.41 2.67
N ILE A 50 2.89 -1.59 1.45
CA ILE A 50 1.54 -2.08 1.17
C ILE A 50 1.60 -3.55 0.81
N ASN A 51 0.86 -4.35 1.56
CA ASN A 51 0.66 -5.77 1.31
C ASN A 51 -0.76 -6.01 0.78
N LEU A 52 -0.87 -6.12 -0.55
CA LEU A 52 -2.14 -6.37 -1.23
C LEU A 52 -2.85 -7.65 -0.74
N LEU A 53 -2.11 -8.67 -0.31
CA LEU A 53 -2.68 -9.93 0.19
C LEU A 53 -3.40 -9.75 1.52
N LYS A 54 -3.06 -8.72 2.30
CA LYS A 54 -3.74 -8.36 3.55
C LYS A 54 -4.95 -7.45 3.32
N GLY A 55 -5.23 -7.06 2.07
CA GLY A 55 -6.25 -6.07 1.73
C GLY A 55 -5.78 -4.62 1.92
N GLU A 56 -4.47 -4.41 2.11
CA GLU A 56 -3.86 -3.08 2.05
C GLU A 56 -3.81 -2.59 0.60
N ARG A 57 -3.87 -1.28 0.38
CA ARG A 57 -3.96 -0.72 -0.99
C ARG A 57 -3.56 0.74 -1.06
N TRP A 58 -3.35 1.22 -2.28
CA TRP A 58 -3.16 2.64 -2.57
C TRP A 58 -4.50 3.34 -2.84
N PHE A 59 -4.57 4.63 -2.51
CA PHE A 59 -5.68 5.54 -2.79
C PHE A 59 -5.20 6.75 -3.57
N CYS A 60 -6.07 7.29 -4.42
CA CYS A 60 -5.76 8.44 -5.27
C CYS A 60 -6.18 9.76 -4.59
N SER A 61 -7.09 9.68 -3.61
CA SER A 61 -7.51 10.83 -2.80
C SER A 61 -7.74 10.43 -1.33
N GLU A 62 -7.59 11.40 -0.41
CA GLU A 62 -7.92 11.18 1.01
C GLU A 62 -9.43 10.91 1.19
N ALA A 63 -10.27 11.45 0.29
CA ALA A 63 -11.70 11.22 0.32
C ALA A 63 -12.05 9.76 0.04
N ASP A 64 -11.41 9.13 -0.95
CA ASP A 64 -11.60 7.70 -1.25
C ASP A 64 -11.14 6.81 -0.10
N ALA A 65 -10.02 7.16 0.53
CA ALA A 65 -9.54 6.46 1.71
C ALA A 65 -10.56 6.51 2.85
N ARG A 66 -11.08 7.71 3.16
CA ARG A 66 -12.11 7.88 4.20
C ARG A 66 -13.42 7.17 3.85
N ALA A 67 -13.88 7.27 2.61
CA ALA A 67 -15.07 6.58 2.13
C ALA A 67 -14.94 5.05 2.23
N ALA A 68 -13.72 4.53 2.06
CA ALA A 68 -13.40 3.12 2.27
C ALA A 68 -13.26 2.72 3.75
N GLY A 69 -13.49 3.64 4.69
CA GLY A 69 -13.38 3.39 6.13
C GLY A 69 -11.97 3.46 6.69
N TRP A 70 -11.06 4.20 6.05
CA TRP A 70 -9.68 4.38 6.50
C TRP A 70 -9.53 5.71 7.22
N ARG A 71 -8.76 5.72 8.32
CA ARG A 71 -8.42 6.96 9.04
C ARG A 71 -7.04 7.46 8.66
N LYS A 72 -6.81 8.77 8.77
CA LYS A 72 -5.48 9.36 8.53
C LYS A 72 -4.48 8.90 9.58
N ALA A 73 -3.25 8.65 9.17
CA ALA A 73 -2.13 8.46 10.08
C ALA A 73 -1.90 9.75 10.89
N ARG A 74 -1.52 9.58 12.16
CA ARG A 74 -1.24 10.71 13.06
C ARG A 74 0.14 11.32 12.84
N ARG A 75 1.07 10.54 12.29
CA ARG A 75 2.46 10.90 12.04
C ARG A 75 2.85 10.39 10.67
#